data_AF-A0A378QMH4-F1
#
_entry.id   AF-A0A378QMH4-F1
#
_cell.length_a   1.000
_cell.length_b   1.000
_cell.length_c   1.000
_cell.angle_alpha   90.00
_cell.angle_beta   90.00
_cell.angle_gamma   90.00
#
_symmetry.space_group_name_H-M   'P 1'
#
loop_
_entity.id
_entity.type
_entity.pdbx_description
1 polymer ?
#
loop_
_entity_poly.entity_id
_entity_poly.type
_entity_poly.pdbx_seq_one_letter_code
_entity_poly.pdbx_strand_id
1 'polypeptide(L)'
;MVDGGYRGKTFAHCVKSILGETVTTEVTKRDELHKFKVIPKRWVVERSFAWLEKNRRLWKNCERCLKTSLQFVNLAFIALLKRL
;
A
#
# COMPACT_ATOMS: atom_id res chain seq x y z
N MET A 1 4.15 4.60 -3.07
CA MET A 1 4.91 5.86 -3.16
C MET A 1 4.33 6.78 -2.12
N VAL A 2 5.17 7.39 -1.30
CA VAL A 2 4.72 8.27 -0.24
C VAL A 2 5.21 9.68 -0.56
N ASP A 3 4.39 10.68 -0.25
CA ASP A 3 4.75 12.08 -0.43
C ASP A 3 6.07 12.41 0.30
N GLY A 4 6.83 13.37 -0.23
CA GLY A 4 8.06 13.87 0.39
C GLY A 4 7.88 14.33 1.85
N GLY A 5 6.65 14.63 2.27
CA GLY A 5 6.31 14.96 3.66
C GLY A 5 6.44 13.82 4.67
N TYR A 6 6.46 12.56 4.26
CA TYR A 6 6.57 11.40 5.18
C TYR A 6 8.02 10.94 5.39
N ARG A 7 8.98 11.85 5.24
CA ARG A 7 10.39 11.58 5.48
C ARG A 7 10.69 11.63 6.98
N GLY A 8 11.57 10.74 7.43
CA GLY A 8 12.25 10.87 8.73
C GLY A 8 11.82 9.89 9.81
N LYS A 9 12.42 10.07 10.99
CA LYS A 9 12.30 9.18 12.15
C LYS A 9 10.87 9.12 12.69
N THR A 10 10.11 10.20 12.56
CA THR A 10 8.71 10.30 13.03
C THR A 10 7.80 9.33 12.28
N PHE A 11 7.93 9.26 10.96
CA PHE A 11 7.18 8.30 10.15
C PHE A 11 7.56 6.86 10.49
N ALA A 12 8.87 6.58 10.57
CA ALA A 12 9.37 5.25 10.93
C ALA A 12 8.87 4.82 12.33
N HIS A 13 8.83 5.75 13.29
CA HIS A 13 8.33 5.50 14.65
C HIS A 13 6.82 5.26 14.66
N CYS A 14 6.04 6.05 13.93
CA CYS A 14 4.60 5.81 13.77
C CYS A 14 4.32 4.46 13.13
N VAL A 15 5.08 4.08 12.10
CA VAL A 15 4.92 2.77 11.44
C VAL A 15 5.27 1.63 12.40
N LYS A 16 6.35 1.75 13.18
CA LYS A 16 6.69 0.77 14.22
C LYS A 16 5.61 0.66 15.29
N SER A 17 4.99 1.77 15.70
CA SER A 17 3.90 1.77 16.68
C SER A 17 2.65 1.05 16.15
N ILE A 18 2.33 1.20 14.87
CA ILE A 18 1.12 0.62 14.26
C ILE A 18 1.33 -0.84 13.82
N LEU A 19 2.48 -1.16 13.23
CA LEU A 19 2.75 -2.46 12.58
C LEU A 19 3.72 -3.36 13.37
N GLY A 20 4.28 -2.87 14.49
CA GLY A 20 5.24 -3.59 15.33
C GLY A 20 6.71 -3.36 14.93
N GLU A 21 7.63 -3.69 15.84
CA GLU A 21 9.07 -3.42 15.71
C GLU A 21 9.75 -4.13 14.53
N THR A 22 9.14 -5.19 14.01
CA THR A 22 9.68 -6.01 12.90
C THR A 22 9.61 -5.29 11.54
N VAL A 23 8.90 -4.16 11.44
CA VAL A 23 8.72 -3.46 10.17
C VAL A 23 9.78 -2.37 9.98
N THR A 24 10.71 -2.64 9.05
CA THR A 24 11.69 -1.66 8.57
C THR A 24 11.10 -0.84 7.43
N THR A 25 10.91 0.46 7.64
CA THR A 25 10.46 1.39 6.59
C THR A 25 11.64 1.96 5.82
N GLU A 26 11.70 1.68 4.52
CA GLU A 26 12.64 2.34 3.61
C GLU A 26 11.93 3.41 2.78
N VAL A 27 12.10 4.68 3.16
CA VAL A 27 11.61 5.82 2.36
C VAL A 27 12.74 6.26 1.41
N THR A 28 12.73 5.74 0.19
CA THR A 28 13.73 6.11 -0.83
C THR A 28 13.33 7.42 -1.51
N LYS A 29 14.22 8.43 -1.46
CA LYS A 29 14.07 9.69 -2.22
C LYS A 29 14.44 9.44 -3.69
N ARG A 30 13.53 9.75 -4.60
CA ARG A 30 13.79 9.77 -6.06
C ARG A 30 14.28 11.16 -6.47
N ASP A 31 15.41 11.60 -5.90
CA ASP A 31 16.02 12.89 -6.27
C ASP A 31 17.02 12.75 -7.44
N GLU A 32 17.49 11.53 -7.68
CA GLU A 32 18.45 11.25 -8.74
C GLU A 32 17.72 10.69 -9.96
N LEU A 33 17.42 11.58 -10.92
CA LEU A 33 16.68 11.28 -12.16
C LEU A 33 17.33 10.16 -13.01
N HIS A 34 18.59 9.81 -12.73
CA HIS A 34 19.41 8.92 -13.55
C HIS A 34 19.96 7.68 -12.83
N LYS A 35 19.51 7.38 -11.60
CA LYS A 35 19.88 6.12 -10.93
C LYS A 35 18.66 5.25 -10.66
N PHE A 36 18.68 4.04 -11.23
CA PHE A 36 17.70 3.01 -10.92
C PHE A 36 18.10 2.28 -9.65
N LYS A 37 17.36 2.49 -8.55
CA LYS A 37 17.50 1.72 -7.32
C LYS A 37 16.35 0.73 -7.20
N VAL A 38 16.66 -0.56 -7.07
CA VAL A 38 15.68 -1.61 -6.80
C VAL A 38 15.13 -1.40 -5.39
N ILE A 39 13.80 -1.29 -5.27
CA ILE A 39 13.12 -1.24 -3.97
C ILE A 39 12.62 -2.65 -3.66
N PRO A 40 13.13 -3.30 -2.61
CA PRO A 40 12.72 -4.67 -2.26
C PRO A 40 11.21 -4.70 -1.96
N LYS A 41 10.53 -5.77 -2.40
CA LYS A 41 9.09 -6.03 -2.20
C LYS A 41 8.12 -5.01 -2.84
N ARG A 42 8.61 -4.03 -3.61
CA ARG A 42 7.75 -3.08 -4.34
C ARG A 42 6.75 -3.78 -5.27
N TRP A 43 7.21 -4.82 -5.97
CA TRP A 43 6.38 -5.58 -6.90
C TRP A 43 5.19 -6.26 -6.20
N VAL A 44 5.34 -6.66 -4.94
CA VAL A 44 4.26 -7.32 -4.17
C VAL A 44 3.11 -6.34 -3.93
N VAL A 45 3.47 -5.11 -3.56
CA VAL A 45 2.53 -4.02 -3.31
C VAL A 45 1.82 -3.63 -4.61
N GLU A 46 2.59 -3.35 -5.67
CA GLU A 46 2.02 -2.97 -6.97
C GLU A 46 1.13 -4.08 -7.56
N ARG A 47 1.54 -5.35 -7.44
CA ARG A 47 0.73 -6.50 -7.87
C ARG A 47 -0.59 -6.61 -7.09
N SER A 48 -0.55 -6.38 -5.77
CA SER A 48 -1.75 -6.38 -4.93
C SER A 48 -2.74 -5.29 -5.36
N PHE A 49 -2.25 -4.08 -5.66
CA PHE A 49 -3.09 -3.01 -6.19
C PHE A 49 -3.64 -3.32 -7.58
N ALA A 50 -2.83 -3.88 -8.48
CA ALA A 50 -3.29 -4.29 -9.81
C ALA A 50 -4.42 -5.33 -9.75
N TRP A 51 -4.41 -6.21 -8.76
CA TRP A 51 -5.50 -7.16 -8.55
C TRP A 51 -6.76 -6.52 -7.94
N LEU A 52 -6.61 -5.53 -7.06
CA LEU A 52 -7.75 -4.76 -6.56
C LEU A 52 -8.43 -3.97 -7.68
N GLU A 53 -7.65 -3.40 -8.61
CA GLU A 53 -8.17 -2.66 -9.76
C GLU A 53 -8.96 -3.56 -10.72
N LYS A 54 -8.60 -4.85 -10.82
CA LYS A 54 -9.40 -5.86 -11.54
C LYS A 54 -10.74 -6.18 -10.89
N ASN A 55 -10.94 -5.84 -9.62
CA ASN A 55 -12.22 -6.03 -8.97
C ASN A 55 -13.18 -4.90 -9.41
N ARG A 56 -14.06 -5.21 -10.37
CA ARG A 56 -15.00 -4.26 -10.99
C ARG A 56 -15.85 -3.49 -9.97
N ARG A 57 -16.10 -4.06 -8.80
CA ARG A 57 -16.86 -3.42 -7.71
C ARG A 57 -16.12 -2.25 -7.06
N LEU A 58 -14.79 -2.26 -7.05
CA LEU A 58 -13.94 -1.21 -6.47
C LEU A 58 -13.56 -0.11 -7.48
N TRP A 59 -13.71 -0.37 -8.78
CA TRP A 59 -13.29 0.52 -9.89
C TRP A 59 -13.92 1.92 -9.85
N LYS A 60 -15.14 2.03 -9.31
CA LYS A 60 -15.73 3.31 -8.95
C LYS A 60 -16.21 3.14 -7.52
N ASN A 61 -15.57 3.83 -6.57
CA ASN A 61 -16.10 3.98 -5.22
C ASN A 61 -17.44 4.72 -5.31
N CYS A 62 -18.49 4.01 -5.73
CA CYS A 62 -19.87 4.48 -5.83
C CYS A 62 -20.58 4.38 -4.48
N GLU A 63 -19.86 3.95 -3.44
CA GLU A 63 -20.43 3.70 -2.14
C GLU A 63 -20.55 5.01 -1.37
N ARG A 64 -21.79 5.33 -1.02
CA ARG A 64 -22.13 6.54 -0.26
C ARG A 64 -21.56 6.53 1.16
N CYS A 65 -21.21 5.35 1.69
CA CYS A 65 -20.68 5.17 3.05
C CYS A 65 -19.29 4.53 3.02
N LEU A 66 -18.33 5.16 3.70
CA LEU A 66 -16.96 4.68 3.84
C LEU A 66 -16.85 3.34 4.60
N LYS A 67 -17.82 3.02 5.45
CA LYS A 67 -17.84 1.72 6.15
C LYS A 67 -17.98 0.61 5.14
N THR A 68 -19.02 0.71 4.30
CA THR A 68 -19.33 -0.25 3.24
C THR A 68 -18.11 -0.48 2.34
N SER A 69 -17.42 0.59 1.97
CA SER A 69 -16.30 0.49 1.03
C SER A 69 -15.12 -0.23 1.66
N LEU A 70 -14.86 0.02 2.95
CA LEU A 70 -13.86 -0.71 3.72
C LEU A 70 -14.18 -2.21 3.77
N GLN A 71 -15.45 -2.60 3.99
CA GLN A 71 -15.82 -4.02 4.01
C GLN A 71 -15.60 -4.69 2.65
N PHE A 72 -15.89 -4.01 1.53
CA PHE A 72 -15.62 -4.56 0.20
C PHE A 72 -14.15 -4.68 -0.13
N VAL A 73 -13.32 -3.72 0.29
CA VAL A 73 -11.87 -3.85 0.15
C VAL A 73 -11.36 -5.06 0.95
N ASN A 74 -11.82 -5.24 2.19
CA ASN A 74 -11.44 -6.39 3.01
C ASN A 74 -11.86 -7.73 2.35
N LEU A 75 -13.09 -7.80 1.83
CA LEU A 75 -13.56 -8.99 1.10
C LEU A 75 -12.75 -9.25 -0.16
N ALA A 76 -12.36 -8.21 -0.90
CA ALA A 76 -11.51 -8.34 -2.08
C ALA A 76 -10.13 -8.91 -1.71
N PHE A 77 -9.52 -8.45 -0.62
CA PHE A 77 -8.27 -9.00 -0.11
C PHE A 77 -8.40 -10.46 0.35
N ILE A 78 -9.46 -10.82 1.07
CA ILE A 78 -9.70 -12.21 1.48
C ILE A 78 -9.85 -13.13 0.27
N ALA A 79 -10.63 -12.71 -0.74
CA ALA A 79 -10.80 -13.46 -1.97
C ALA A 79 -9.48 -13.62 -2.74
N LEU A 80 -8.63 -12.59 -2.72
CA LEU A 80 -7.31 -12.62 -3.31
C LEU A 80 -6.37 -13.61 -2.62
N LEU A 81 -6.34 -13.58 -1.29
CA LEU A 81 -5.54 -14.51 -0.49
C LEU A 81 -5.98 -15.96 -0.67
N LYS A 82 -7.28 -16.20 -0.87
CA LYS A 82 -7.81 -17.54 -1.19
C LYS A 82 -7.45 -18.04 -2.59
N ARG A 83 -7.07 -17.14 -3.51
CA ARG A 83 -6.71 -17.47 -4.89
C ARG A 83 -5.21 -17.71 -5.08
N LEU A 84 -4.40 -17.23 -4.13
CA LEU A 84 -2.95 -17.47 -4.05
C LEU A 84 -2.67 -18.81 -3.39
#